data_AF-E0J4V7-F1
#
_entry.id   AF-E0J4V7-F1
#
_cell.length_a   1.000
_cell.length_b   1.000
_cell.length_c   1.000
_cell.angle_alpha   90.00
_cell.angle_beta   90.00
_cell.angle_gamma   90.00
#
_symmetry.space_group_name_H-M   'P 1'
#
loop_
_entity.id
_entity.type
_entity.pdbx_description
1 polymer ?
#
loop_
_entity_poly.entity_id
_entity_poly.type
_entity_poly.pdbx_seq_one_letter_code
_entity_poly.pdbx_strand_id
1 'polypeptide(L)'
;MTVMTLNLVEKQPAAMRRIIGKHLAVPRWQETCDYYNQMMERERLTVCFHAQLKQRHATMRFEEMNDVERERLVCAIDELRGAFSKRRQVGASEYAYISFLTVSQRRTLFMHARLTEKEFNQPYWRINEESCYWRDALFRALRELFSLFEYAPTILTSVKPEQYLH
;
A
#
# COMPACT_ATOMS: atom_id res chain seq x y z
N MET A 1 8.99 -7.57 -6.70
CA MET A 1 7.83 -7.05 -7.46
C MET A 1 8.14 -5.62 -7.86
N THR A 2 7.42 -5.05 -8.83
CA THR A 2 7.90 -3.84 -9.52
C THR A 2 6.83 -2.76 -9.58
N VAL A 3 7.12 -1.62 -8.97
CA VAL A 3 6.41 -0.36 -9.21
C VAL A 3 6.99 0.28 -10.46
N MET A 4 6.13 0.69 -11.39
CA MET A 4 6.51 1.42 -12.59
C MET A 4 6.19 2.90 -12.39
N THR A 5 7.23 3.68 -12.06
CA THR A 5 7.19 5.14 -11.95
C THR A 5 7.66 5.79 -13.24
N LEU A 6 7.39 7.09 -13.41
CA LEU A 6 7.78 7.80 -14.63
C LEU A 6 9.30 7.79 -14.83
N ASN A 7 10.05 8.06 -13.76
CA ASN A 7 11.53 8.00 -13.75
C ASN A 7 12.07 6.61 -14.16
N LEU A 8 11.38 5.52 -13.81
CA LEU A 8 11.78 4.18 -14.26
C LEU A 8 11.46 3.95 -15.73
N VAL A 9 10.32 4.45 -16.21
CA VAL A 9 9.94 4.37 -17.62
C VAL A 9 10.91 5.18 -18.48
N GLU A 10 11.23 6.42 -18.12
CA GLU A 10 12.14 7.30 -18.87
C GLU A 10 13.56 6.73 -19.03
N LYS A 11 14.03 5.95 -18.05
CA LYS A 11 15.34 5.28 -18.11
C LYS A 11 15.37 4.05 -19.01
N GLN A 12 14.22 3.58 -19.50
CA GLN A 12 14.17 2.43 -20.40
C GLN A 12 14.53 2.83 -21.84
N PRO A 13 15.17 1.93 -22.62
CA PRO A 13 15.42 2.17 -24.03
C PRO A 13 14.12 2.51 -24.78
N ALA A 14 14.16 3.50 -25.69
CA ALA A 14 12.98 3.97 -26.41
C ALA A 14 12.21 2.85 -27.14
N ALA A 15 12.91 1.86 -27.70
CA ALA A 15 12.27 0.70 -28.32
C ALA A 15 11.47 -0.14 -27.31
N MET A 16 12.00 -0.32 -26.10
CA MET A 16 11.32 -1.04 -25.02
C MET A 16 10.11 -0.26 -24.51
N ARG A 17 10.24 1.07 -24.30
CA ARG A 17 9.13 1.95 -23.91
C ARG A 17 7.97 1.85 -24.91
N ARG A 18 8.27 1.85 -26.20
CA ARG A 18 7.28 1.72 -27.28
C ARG A 18 6.55 0.38 -27.26
N ILE A 19 7.27 -0.72 -27.05
CA ILE A 19 6.67 -2.07 -26.97
C ILE A 19 5.75 -2.15 -25.74
N ILE A 20 6.22 -1.67 -24.57
CA ILE A 20 5.42 -1.64 -23.34
C ILE A 20 4.19 -0.75 -23.54
N GLY A 21 4.36 0.46 -24.08
CA GLY A 21 3.27 1.40 -24.37
C GLY A 21 2.19 0.77 -25.24
N LYS A 22 2.59 0.07 -26.31
CA LYS A 22 1.67 -0.55 -27.26
C LYS A 22 0.90 -1.75 -26.71
N HIS A 23 1.52 -2.55 -25.83
CA HIS A 23 0.98 -3.87 -25.47
C HIS A 23 0.63 -4.06 -24.00
N LEU A 24 1.27 -3.31 -23.09
CA LEU A 24 1.22 -3.59 -21.65
C LEU A 24 0.79 -2.38 -20.81
N ALA A 25 0.95 -1.16 -21.30
CA ALA A 25 0.69 0.05 -20.51
C ALA A 25 -0.79 0.18 -20.13
N VAL A 26 -1.70 0.03 -21.10
CA VAL A 26 -3.16 0.09 -20.87
C VAL A 26 -3.63 -0.95 -19.84
N PRO A 27 -3.37 -2.27 -19.99
CA PRO A 27 -3.85 -3.25 -19.01
C PRO A 27 -3.24 -3.04 -17.62
N ARG A 28 -1.94 -2.71 -17.51
CA ARG A 28 -1.29 -2.43 -16.21
C ARG A 28 -1.86 -1.20 -15.51
N TRP A 29 -2.13 -0.15 -16.28
CA TRP A 29 -2.78 1.06 -15.78
C TRP A 29 -4.17 0.72 -15.25
N GLN A 30 -4.98 0.01 -16.04
CA GLN A 30 -6.33 -0.37 -15.66
C GLN A 30 -6.35 -1.25 -14.41
N GLU A 31 -5.48 -2.26 -14.31
CA GLU A 31 -5.34 -3.10 -13.12
C GLU A 31 -5.00 -2.27 -11.86
N THR A 32 -4.11 -1.28 -11.97
CA THR A 32 -3.75 -0.41 -10.85
C THR A 32 -4.93 0.49 -10.45
N CYS A 33 -5.61 1.08 -11.43
CA CYS A 33 -6.82 1.88 -11.22
C CYS A 33 -7.90 1.05 -10.53
N ASP A 34 -8.23 -0.12 -11.08
CA ASP A 34 -9.28 -0.99 -10.58
C ASP A 34 -8.98 -1.45 -9.15
N TYR A 35 -7.74 -1.87 -8.90
CA TYR A 35 -7.34 -2.28 -7.56
C TYR A 35 -7.54 -1.17 -6.53
N TYR A 36 -7.07 0.06 -6.79
CA TYR A 36 -7.28 1.18 -5.86
C TYR A 36 -8.75 1.61 -5.78
N ASN A 37 -9.44 1.67 -6.92
CA ASN A 37 -10.82 2.14 -6.99
C ASN A 37 -11.83 1.13 -6.42
N GLN A 38 -11.48 -0.15 -6.28
CA GLN A 38 -12.33 -1.15 -5.62
C GLN A 38 -12.14 -1.18 -4.10
N MET A 39 -11.06 -0.58 -3.57
CA MET A 39 -10.86 -0.46 -2.12
C MET A 39 -12.00 0.33 -1.47
N MET A 40 -12.42 -0.13 -0.29
CA MET A 40 -13.28 0.63 0.61
C MET A 40 -12.59 1.93 1.05
N GLU A 41 -13.37 2.95 1.40
CA GLU A 41 -12.82 4.24 1.83
C GLU A 41 -11.83 4.13 2.99
N ARG A 42 -12.09 3.24 3.96
CA ARG A 42 -11.16 2.96 5.08
C ARG A 42 -9.81 2.43 4.61
N GLU A 43 -9.80 1.56 3.61
CA GLU A 43 -8.59 0.98 3.03
C GLU A 43 -7.81 2.05 2.26
N ARG A 44 -8.52 2.86 1.46
CA ARG A 44 -7.92 4.02 0.78
C ARG A 44 -7.33 5.02 1.76
N LEU A 45 -8.03 5.36 2.85
CA LEU A 45 -7.50 6.21 3.93
C LEU A 45 -6.19 5.66 4.49
N THR A 46 -6.08 4.34 4.63
CA THR A 46 -4.91 3.67 5.17
C THR A 46 -3.70 3.78 4.24
N VAL A 47 -3.92 3.52 2.95
CA VAL A 47 -2.87 3.66 1.92
C VAL A 47 -2.47 5.14 1.77
N CYS A 48 -3.43 6.06 1.71
CA CYS A 48 -3.17 7.50 1.65
C CYS A 48 -2.39 7.99 2.88
N PHE A 49 -2.72 7.50 4.07
CA PHE A 49 -1.97 7.82 5.29
C PHE A 49 -0.51 7.38 5.18
N HIS A 50 -0.26 6.15 4.73
CA HIS A 50 1.11 5.66 4.52
C HIS A 50 1.86 6.45 3.44
N ALA A 51 1.17 6.81 2.36
CA ALA A 51 1.68 7.67 1.30
C ALA A 51 1.90 9.14 1.73
N GLN A 52 1.52 9.50 2.97
CA GLN A 52 1.53 10.86 3.50
C GLN A 52 0.72 11.85 2.64
N LEU A 53 -0.40 11.36 2.10
CA LEU A 53 -1.40 12.14 1.40
C LEU A 53 -2.48 12.61 2.38
N LYS A 54 -3.13 13.73 2.06
CA LYS A 54 -4.26 14.25 2.85
C LYS A 54 -5.45 13.29 2.76
N GLN A 55 -6.30 13.26 3.77
CA GLN A 55 -7.48 12.37 3.82
C GLN A 55 -8.41 12.51 2.61
N ARG A 56 -8.54 13.72 2.03
CA ARG A 56 -9.35 13.97 0.81
C ARG A 56 -9.00 13.07 -0.39
N HIS A 57 -7.78 12.54 -0.45
CA HIS A 57 -7.38 11.67 -1.56
C HIS A 57 -8.03 10.27 -1.48
N ALA A 58 -8.52 9.87 -0.29
CA ALA A 58 -9.23 8.61 -0.13
C ALA A 58 -10.58 8.59 -0.88
N THR A 59 -11.18 9.76 -1.12
CA THR A 59 -12.43 9.88 -1.88
C THR A 59 -12.20 10.09 -3.38
N MET A 60 -10.95 10.35 -3.80
CA MET A 60 -10.59 10.48 -5.22
C MET A 60 -10.41 9.11 -5.87
N ARG A 61 -10.65 9.04 -7.17
CA ARG A 61 -10.23 7.91 -8.01
C ARG A 61 -8.74 8.02 -8.32
N PHE A 62 -8.10 6.89 -8.61
CA PHE A 62 -6.65 6.86 -8.90
C PHE A 62 -6.27 7.79 -10.05
N GLU A 63 -7.06 7.78 -11.12
CA GLU A 63 -6.83 8.54 -12.34
C GLU A 63 -7.00 10.07 -12.19
N GLU A 64 -7.68 10.51 -11.13
CA GLU A 64 -7.93 11.92 -10.79
C GLU A 64 -6.75 12.56 -10.05
N MET A 65 -5.90 11.74 -9.42
CA MET A 65 -4.71 12.22 -8.70
C MET A 65 -3.64 12.69 -9.69
N ASN A 66 -2.82 13.67 -9.30
CA ASN A 66 -1.69 14.11 -10.12
C ASN A 66 -0.54 13.09 -10.11
N ASP A 67 0.45 13.29 -10.98
CA ASP A 67 1.54 12.33 -11.20
C ASP A 67 2.33 12.01 -9.92
N VAL A 68 2.61 13.05 -9.10
CA VAL A 68 3.33 12.91 -7.82
C VAL A 68 2.49 12.14 -6.80
N GLU A 69 1.20 12.45 -6.71
CA GLU A 69 0.27 11.77 -5.81
C GLU A 69 0.13 10.29 -6.17
N ARG A 70 -0.04 9.97 -7.47
CA ARG A 70 -0.12 8.59 -7.94
C ARG A 70 1.16 7.83 -7.65
N GLU A 71 2.32 8.42 -7.90
CA GLU A 71 3.62 7.80 -7.60
C GLU A 71 3.77 7.48 -6.11
N ARG A 72 3.48 8.44 -5.23
CA ARG A 72 3.53 8.20 -3.78
C ARG A 72 2.57 7.09 -3.36
N LEU A 73 1.37 7.05 -3.96
CA LEU A 73 0.37 6.05 -3.65
C LEU A 73 0.80 4.63 -4.08
N VAL A 74 1.29 4.45 -5.31
CA VAL A 74 1.73 3.12 -5.77
C VAL A 74 2.96 2.61 -5.03
N CYS A 75 3.89 3.51 -4.64
CA CYS A 75 5.01 3.18 -3.77
C CYS A 75 4.52 2.73 -2.39
N ALA A 76 3.57 3.46 -1.80
CA ALA A 76 2.98 3.08 -0.52
C ALA A 76 2.27 1.72 -0.57
N ILE A 77 1.51 1.44 -1.64
CA ILE A 77 0.87 0.13 -1.84
C ILE A 77 1.92 -0.97 -1.93
N ASP A 78 3.01 -0.76 -2.66
CA ASP A 78 4.08 -1.76 -2.78
C ASP A 78 4.79 -2.03 -1.45
N GLU A 79 5.12 -0.97 -0.70
CA GLU A 79 5.71 -1.07 0.64
C GLU A 79 4.81 -1.83 1.61
N LEU A 80 3.52 -1.47 1.65
CA LEU A 80 2.55 -2.12 2.53
C LEU A 80 2.28 -3.57 2.11
N ARG A 81 2.15 -3.85 0.82
CA ARG A 81 2.03 -5.22 0.31
C ARG A 81 3.23 -6.08 0.70
N GLY A 82 4.44 -5.52 0.58
CA GLY A 82 5.67 -6.19 0.99
C GLY A 82 5.70 -6.48 2.49
N ALA A 83 5.21 -5.54 3.30
CA ALA A 83 5.09 -5.71 4.74
C ALA A 83 4.04 -6.76 5.10
N PHE A 84 2.80 -6.57 4.65
CA PHE A 84 1.60 -7.37 4.92
C PHE A 84 1.41 -8.50 3.91
N SER A 85 2.48 -9.22 3.57
CA SER A 85 2.38 -10.46 2.81
C SER A 85 2.14 -11.64 3.75
N LYS A 86 1.11 -12.46 3.48
CA LYS A 86 0.82 -13.69 4.26
C LYS A 86 2.04 -14.62 4.41
N ARG A 87 2.96 -14.61 3.44
CA ARG A 87 4.22 -15.39 3.51
C ARG A 87 5.10 -15.01 4.69
N ARG A 88 5.05 -13.75 5.15
CA ARG A 88 5.84 -13.26 6.29
C ARG A 88 5.25 -13.63 7.64
N GLN A 89 4.00 -14.09 7.70
CA GLN A 89 3.37 -14.51 8.95
C GLN A 89 3.69 -15.97 9.32
N VAL A 90 4.14 -16.79 8.37
CA VAL A 90 4.34 -18.23 8.58
C VAL A 90 5.37 -18.46 9.68
N GLY A 91 4.93 -19.03 10.81
CA GLY A 91 5.78 -19.41 11.94
C GLY A 91 6.13 -18.29 12.94
N ALA A 92 5.64 -17.06 12.73
CA ALA A 92 5.84 -15.96 13.66
C ALA A 92 4.59 -15.69 14.50
N SER A 93 4.75 -15.44 15.80
CA SER A 93 3.66 -14.85 16.61
C SER A 93 3.34 -13.44 16.11
N GLU A 94 2.13 -12.94 16.36
CA GLU A 94 1.72 -11.59 15.96
C GLU A 94 2.64 -10.52 16.55
N TYR A 95 3.11 -10.73 17.78
CA TYR A 95 4.13 -9.89 18.42
C TYR A 95 5.44 -9.87 17.63
N ALA A 96 5.99 -11.05 17.30
CA ALA A 96 7.22 -11.16 16.54
C ALA A 96 7.06 -10.51 15.16
N TYR A 97 5.93 -10.75 14.50
CA TYR A 97 5.61 -10.13 13.22
C TYR A 97 5.59 -8.60 13.31
N ILE A 98 4.87 -8.03 14.30
CA ILE A 98 4.80 -6.57 14.49
C ILE A 98 6.19 -5.99 14.77
N SER A 99 7.07 -6.72 15.45
CA SER A 99 8.44 -6.27 15.74
C SER A 99 9.29 -6.07 14.46
N PHE A 100 9.00 -6.81 13.38
CA PHE A 100 9.71 -6.68 12.11
C PHE A 100 9.22 -5.52 11.24
N LEU A 101 8.08 -4.92 11.57
CA LEU A 101 7.53 -3.80 10.82
C LEU A 101 8.32 -2.52 11.10
N THR A 102 8.60 -1.75 10.04
CA THR A 102 9.19 -0.40 10.19
C THR A 102 8.26 0.50 11.01
N VAL A 103 8.81 1.59 11.55
CA VAL A 103 8.00 2.58 12.30
C VAL A 103 6.83 3.09 11.46
N SER A 104 7.04 3.37 10.17
CA SER A 104 5.98 3.82 9.26
C SER A 104 4.89 2.75 9.07
N GLN A 105 5.28 1.50 8.84
CA GLN A 105 4.34 0.38 8.66
C GLN A 105 3.52 0.11 9.93
N ARG A 106 4.15 0.17 11.11
CA ARG A 106 3.44 0.04 12.39
C ARG A 106 2.46 1.18 12.60
N ARG A 107 2.85 2.44 12.31
CA ARG A 107 1.94 3.58 12.40
C ARG A 107 0.72 3.37 11.51
N THR A 108 0.91 2.87 10.28
CA THR A 108 -0.19 2.54 9.38
C THR A 108 -1.10 1.45 9.94
N LEU A 109 -0.54 0.38 10.51
CA LEU A 109 -1.33 -0.67 11.17
C LEU A 109 -2.17 -0.11 12.33
N PHE A 110 -1.56 0.68 13.21
CA PHE A 110 -2.26 1.27 14.37
C PHE A 110 -3.35 2.25 13.92
N MET A 111 -3.06 3.08 12.92
CA MET A 111 -4.04 3.97 12.31
C MET A 111 -5.21 3.18 11.69
N HIS A 112 -4.93 2.10 10.95
CA HIS A 112 -5.96 1.24 10.38
C HIS A 112 -6.85 0.62 11.46
N ALA A 113 -6.25 0.24 12.60
CA ALA A 113 -6.94 -0.26 13.79
C ALA A 113 -7.73 0.81 14.56
N ARG A 114 -7.74 2.07 14.09
CA ARG A 114 -8.32 3.24 14.77
C ARG A 114 -7.69 3.53 16.13
N LEU A 115 -6.43 3.15 16.30
CA LEU A 115 -5.63 3.47 17.47
C LEU A 115 -4.94 4.82 17.28
N THR A 116 -4.69 5.50 18.38
CA THR A 116 -4.09 6.84 18.39
C THR A 116 -2.61 6.78 18.73
N GLU A 117 -1.96 7.95 18.76
CA GLU A 117 -0.57 8.05 19.24
C GLU A 117 -0.41 7.54 20.66
N LYS A 118 -1.45 7.60 21.51
CA LYS A 118 -1.40 7.10 22.88
C LYS A 118 -1.12 5.59 22.92
N GLU A 119 -1.77 4.81 22.06
CA GLU A 119 -1.53 3.38 21.96
C GLU A 119 -0.23 3.09 21.22
N PHE A 120 0.07 3.84 20.16
CA PHE A 120 1.30 3.67 19.38
C PHE A 120 2.58 3.91 20.21
N ASN A 121 2.54 4.86 21.14
CA ASN A 121 3.67 5.18 22.01
C ASN A 121 3.86 4.17 23.15
N GLN A 122 2.91 3.26 23.36
CA GLN A 122 3.10 2.16 24.30
C GLN A 122 3.99 1.08 23.68
N PRO A 123 4.70 0.30 24.51
CA PRO A 123 5.49 -0.80 23.99
C PRO A 123 4.62 -1.82 23.26
N TYR A 124 5.01 -2.19 22.04
CA TYR A 124 4.23 -3.10 21.21
C TYR A 124 4.11 -4.51 21.81
N TRP A 125 5.00 -4.93 22.72
CA TRP A 125 4.87 -6.21 23.47
C TRP A 125 3.69 -6.23 24.43
N ARG A 126 3.09 -5.08 24.76
CA ARG A 126 1.92 -5.00 25.63
C ARG A 126 0.73 -5.81 25.10
N ILE A 127 0.68 -6.07 23.79
CA ILE A 127 -0.33 -6.97 23.20
C ILE A 127 -0.31 -8.39 23.76
N ASN A 128 0.77 -8.82 24.43
CA ASN A 128 0.83 -10.12 25.09
C ASN A 128 0.17 -10.10 26.48
N GLU A 129 -0.09 -8.92 27.04
CA GLU A 129 -0.77 -8.78 28.32
C GLU A 129 -2.28 -8.97 28.16
N GLU A 130 -2.91 -9.71 29.07
CA GLU A 130 -4.36 -9.91 29.06
C GLU A 130 -5.15 -8.60 29.22
N SER A 131 -4.56 -7.61 29.91
CA SER A 131 -5.16 -6.29 30.15
C SER A 131 -5.15 -5.35 28.92
N CYS A 132 -4.53 -5.77 27.81
CA CYS A 132 -4.38 -4.93 26.63
C CYS A 132 -5.70 -4.80 25.84
N TYR A 133 -6.45 -3.73 26.11
CA TYR A 133 -7.76 -3.48 25.47
C TYR A 133 -7.72 -3.27 23.95
N TRP A 134 -6.56 -2.90 23.39
CA TRP A 134 -6.41 -2.60 21.96
C TRP A 134 -5.86 -3.78 21.13
N ARG A 135 -5.52 -4.90 21.78
CA ARG A 135 -5.00 -6.12 21.14
C ARG A 135 -5.92 -6.61 20.01
N ASP A 136 -7.20 -6.78 20.30
CA ASP A 136 -8.14 -7.41 19.36
C ASP A 136 -8.40 -6.52 18.13
N ALA A 137 -8.45 -5.20 18.33
CA ALA A 137 -8.56 -4.23 17.24
C ALA A 137 -7.32 -4.29 16.34
N LEU A 138 -6.12 -4.40 16.93
CA LEU A 138 -4.87 -4.50 16.18
C LEU A 138 -4.79 -5.81 15.38
N PHE A 139 -5.18 -6.94 15.98
CA PHE A 139 -5.16 -8.22 15.29
C PHE A 139 -6.21 -8.30 14.17
N ARG A 140 -7.37 -7.69 14.36
CA ARG A 140 -8.37 -7.54 13.30
C ARG A 140 -7.79 -6.72 12.14
N ALA A 141 -7.22 -5.55 12.44
CA ALA A 141 -6.59 -4.69 11.45
C ALA A 141 -5.46 -5.40 10.70
N LEU A 142 -4.66 -6.21 11.41
CA LEU A 142 -3.60 -6.99 10.81
C LEU A 142 -4.12 -7.99 9.76
N ARG A 143 -5.21 -8.71 10.08
CA ARG A 143 -5.86 -9.65 9.15
C ARG A 143 -6.50 -8.94 7.97
N GLU A 144 -7.15 -7.80 8.21
CA GLU A 144 -7.73 -6.95 7.16
C GLU A 144 -6.65 -6.52 6.17
N LEU A 145 -5.50 -6.03 6.65
CA LEU A 145 -4.38 -5.63 5.78
C LEU A 145 -3.76 -6.81 5.03
N PHE A 146 -3.62 -7.99 5.65
CA PHE A 146 -3.19 -9.19 4.93
C PHE A 146 -4.13 -9.56 3.79
N SER A 147 -5.44 -9.42 4.00
CA SER A 147 -6.45 -9.68 2.96
C SER A 147 -6.43 -8.63 1.86
N LEU A 148 -6.29 -7.35 2.22
CA LEU A 148 -6.27 -6.23 1.28
C LEU A 148 -5.16 -6.41 0.22
N PHE A 149 -3.96 -6.81 0.65
CA PHE A 149 -2.79 -6.90 -0.22
C PHE A 149 -2.58 -8.28 -0.87
N GLU A 150 -3.42 -9.27 -0.56
CA GLU A 150 -3.31 -10.61 -1.14
C GLU A 150 -3.47 -10.62 -2.66
N TYR A 151 -4.39 -9.79 -3.17
CA TYR A 151 -4.74 -9.71 -4.59
C TYR A 151 -4.20 -8.45 -5.28
N ALA A 152 -3.21 -7.79 -4.69
CA ALA A 152 -2.59 -6.63 -5.30
C ALA A 152 -1.95 -6.99 -6.66
N PRO A 153 -2.13 -6.17 -7.71
CA PRO A 153 -1.54 -6.41 -9.03
C PRO A 153 -0.04 -6.68 -8.97
N THR A 154 0.45 -7.61 -9.79
CA THR A 154 1.88 -7.96 -9.80
C THR A 154 2.76 -6.74 -10.13
N ILE A 155 2.26 -5.87 -11.01
CA ILE A 155 2.88 -4.60 -11.39
C ILE A 155 1.91 -3.48 -11.07
N LEU A 156 2.36 -2.53 -10.25
CA LEU A 156 1.64 -1.28 -9.98
C LEU A 156 2.29 -0.18 -10.81
N THR A 157 1.50 0.74 -11.37
CA THR A 157 2.05 1.86 -12.15
C THR A 157 1.39 3.19 -11.85
N SER A 158 2.20 4.25 -11.71
CA SER A 158 1.71 5.63 -11.66
C SER A 158 1.64 6.31 -13.03
N VAL A 159 2.17 5.63 -14.06
CA VAL A 159 2.39 6.16 -15.41
C VAL A 159 1.19 5.84 -16.28
N LYS A 160 0.54 6.88 -16.80
CA LYS A 160 -0.58 6.74 -17.73
C LYS A 160 -0.10 6.18 -19.08
N PRO A 161 -0.94 5.44 -19.83
CA PRO A 161 -0.53 4.82 -21.08
C PRO A 161 0.04 5.80 -22.11
N GLU A 162 -0.47 7.01 -22.16
CA GLU A 162 -0.06 8.05 -23.11
C GLU A 162 1.39 8.51 -22.84
N GLN A 163 1.86 8.40 -21.60
CA GLN A 163 3.20 8.82 -21.18
C GLN A 163 4.31 7.87 -21.66
N TYR A 164 3.98 6.71 -22.22
CA TYR A 164 4.97 5.78 -22.79
C TYR A 164 5.39 6.13 -24.22
N LEU A 165 4.67 7.04 -24.88
CA LEU A 165 4.87 7.40 -26.30
C LEU A 165 5.75 8.64 -26.49
N HIS A 166 6.07 9.33 -25.39
CA HIS A 166 7.01 10.46 -25.32
C HIS A 166 8.36 9.96 -24.80
#